data_AF-A0A534JZ45-F1
#
_entry.id   AF-A0A534JZ45-F1
#
_cell.length_a   1.000
_cell.length_b   1.000
_cell.length_c   1.000
_cell.angle_alpha   90.00
_cell.angle_beta   90.00
_cell.angle_gamma   90.00
#
_symmetry.space_group_name_H-M   'P 1'
#
loop_
_entity.id
_entity.type
_entity.pdbx_description
1 polymer ?
#
loop_
_entity_poly.entity_id
_entity_poly.type
_entity_poly.pdbx_seq_one_letter_code
_entity_poly.pdbx_strand_id
1 'polypeptide(L)'
;MASDEAMIRETLRAFDYVVYHKGWIPEKFQEVKDRRFSFVHIDVDLYQPTLDSLAFFYPRTTSGGIILSDDYGFITCPGQKKAMDSFFSDKPEEIVALPTGQGFVIKK
;
A
#
# COMPACT_ATOMS: atom_id res chain seq x y z
N MET A 1 9.68 -13.93 -10.01
CA MET A 1 8.58 -14.53 -10.80
C MET A 1 7.28 -14.00 -10.21
N ALA A 2 6.33 -13.56 -11.04
CA ALA A 2 5.01 -13.16 -10.54
C ALA A 2 4.26 -14.41 -10.05
N SER A 3 3.55 -14.29 -8.93
CA SER A 3 2.69 -15.37 -8.42
C SER A 3 1.46 -15.53 -9.32
N ASP A 4 1.10 -16.77 -9.61
CA ASP A 4 -0.12 -17.09 -10.36
C ASP A 4 -1.37 -16.90 -9.49
N GLU A 5 -2.47 -16.43 -10.07
CA GLU A 5 -3.70 -16.16 -9.33
C GLU A 5 -4.31 -17.43 -8.72
N ALA A 6 -4.25 -18.58 -9.42
CA ALA A 6 -4.80 -19.83 -8.89
C ALA A 6 -4.02 -20.28 -7.65
N MET A 7 -2.69 -20.10 -7.65
CA MET A 7 -1.84 -20.36 -6.49
C MET A 7 -2.22 -19.47 -5.30
N ILE A 8 -2.46 -18.17 -5.52
CA ILE A 8 -2.87 -17.24 -4.46
C ILE A 8 -4.22 -17.66 -3.86
N ARG A 9 -5.20 -18.00 -4.70
CA ARG A 9 -6.53 -18.43 -4.26
C ARG A 9 -6.47 -19.74 -3.47
N GLU A 10 -5.66 -20.69 -3.91
CA GLU A 10 -5.44 -21.94 -3.18
C GLU A 10 -4.77 -21.69 -1.83
N THR A 11 -3.76 -20.82 -1.79
CA THR A 11 -3.03 -20.47 -0.56
C THR A 11 -3.95 -19.83 0.49
N LEU A 12 -4.86 -18.98 0.04
CA LEU A 12 -5.76 -18.21 0.90
C LEU A 12 -7.16 -18.84 1.04
N ARG A 13 -7.36 -20.08 0.56
CA ARG A 13 -8.68 -20.75 0.50
C ARG A 13 -9.39 -20.88 1.85
N ALA A 14 -8.63 -20.84 2.96
CA ALA A 14 -9.17 -20.97 4.31
C ALA A 14 -9.82 -19.66 4.82
N PHE A 15 -9.65 -18.54 4.11
CA PHE A 15 -10.14 -17.22 4.50
C PHE A 15 -11.31 -16.81 3.59
N ASP A 16 -12.52 -16.85 4.11
CA ASP A 16 -13.76 -16.52 3.39
C ASP A 16 -14.01 -15.00 3.25
N TYR A 17 -13.20 -14.18 3.93
CA TYR A 17 -13.25 -12.72 3.91
C TYR A 17 -12.26 -12.07 2.92
N VAL A 18 -11.69 -12.83 1.99
CA VAL A 18 -10.74 -12.31 0.99
C VAL A 18 -11.45 -11.97 -0.31
N VAL A 19 -11.28 -10.72 -0.76
CA VAL A 19 -11.75 -10.24 -2.06
C VAL A 19 -10.53 -9.94 -2.94
N TYR A 20 -10.54 -10.48 -4.16
CA TYR A 20 -9.42 -10.35 -5.10
C TYR A 20 -9.78 -9.39 -6.23
N HIS A 21 -8.87 -8.47 -6.54
CA HIS A 21 -9.00 -7.53 -7.65
C HIS A 21 -7.88 -7.77 -8.67
N LYS A 22 -8.09 -8.70 -9.60
CA LYS A 22 -7.09 -9.03 -10.63
C LYS A 22 -6.99 -7.92 -11.67
N GLY A 23 -5.82 -7.30 -11.79
CA GLY A 23 -5.53 -6.31 -12.81
C GLY A 23 -4.38 -5.40 -12.39
N TRP A 24 -4.16 -4.34 -13.17
CA TRP A 24 -3.14 -3.34 -12.87
C TRP A 24 -3.68 -2.28 -11.91
N ILE A 25 -2.82 -1.75 -11.05
CA ILE A 25 -3.11 -0.55 -10.25
C ILE A 25 -2.59 0.67 -11.01
N PRO A 26 -3.33 1.81 -11.05
CA PRO A 26 -4.50 2.12 -10.24
C PRO A 26 -5.86 1.70 -10.83
N GLU A 27 -5.93 1.02 -11.97
CA GLU A 27 -7.19 0.73 -12.68
C GLU A 27 -8.22 0.00 -11.81
N LYS A 28 -7.76 -0.88 -10.92
CA LYS A 28 -8.62 -1.65 -10.01
C LYS A 28 -9.14 -0.86 -8.80
N PHE A 29 -8.56 0.29 -8.47
CA PHE A 29 -8.94 1.05 -7.28
C PHE A 29 -10.40 1.55 -7.32
N GLN A 30 -10.96 1.77 -8.52
CA GLN A 30 -12.36 2.19 -8.66
C GLN A 30 -13.36 1.19 -8.09
N GLU A 31 -13.01 -0.10 -8.04
CA GLU A 31 -13.86 -1.16 -7.50
C GLU A 31 -14.03 -1.06 -5.97
N VAL A 32 -13.14 -0.33 -5.30
CA VAL A 32 -13.14 -0.14 -3.84
C VAL A 32 -13.25 1.34 -3.42
N LYS A 33 -13.59 2.24 -4.35
CA LYS A 33 -13.61 3.70 -4.12
C LYS A 33 -14.53 4.16 -2.98
N ASP A 34 -15.60 3.40 -2.70
CA ASP A 34 -16.62 3.71 -1.71
C ASP A 34 -16.30 3.11 -0.32
N ARG A 35 -15.19 2.37 -0.20
CA ARG A 35 -14.72 1.79 1.06
C ARG A 35 -13.96 2.82 1.90
N ARG A 36 -13.77 2.47 3.17
CA ARG A 36 -12.82 3.10 4.09
C ARG A 36 -11.90 2.03 4.63
N PHE A 37 -10.67 2.40 4.93
CA PHE A 37 -9.62 1.47 5.33
C PHE A 37 -9.05 1.87 6.69
N SER A 38 -8.94 0.92 7.61
CA SER A 38 -8.19 1.09 8.87
C SER A 38 -6.72 0.72 8.71
N PHE A 39 -6.39 -0.10 7.71
CA PHE A 39 -5.05 -0.55 7.40
C PHE A 39 -4.87 -0.71 5.89
N VAL A 40 -3.76 -0.19 5.36
CA VAL A 40 -3.37 -0.29 3.94
C VAL A 40 -1.91 -0.72 3.89
N HIS A 41 -1.62 -1.83 3.24
CA HIS A 41 -0.26 -2.33 3.01
C HIS A 41 0.06 -2.19 1.52
N ILE A 42 1.13 -1.45 1.21
CA ILE A 42 1.60 -1.15 -0.14
C ILE A 42 2.94 -1.88 -0.35
N ASP A 43 2.93 -2.82 -1.28
CA ASP A 43 4.09 -3.63 -1.70
C ASP A 43 4.07 -3.72 -3.23
N VAL A 44 4.71 -2.75 -3.88
CA VAL A 44 4.65 -2.55 -5.33
C VAL A 44 5.98 -2.07 -5.93
N ASP A 45 7.03 -1.96 -5.11
CA ASP A 45 8.43 -1.52 -5.39
C ASP A 45 8.65 -0.14 -6.04
N LEU A 46 7.83 0.18 -7.04
CA LEU A 46 8.02 1.22 -8.02
C LEU A 46 7.42 2.55 -7.56
N TYR A 47 8.03 3.65 -8.00
CA TYR A 47 7.61 5.00 -7.66
C TYR A 47 6.16 5.29 -8.04
N GLN A 48 5.79 5.11 -9.31
CA GLN A 48 4.48 5.52 -9.81
C GLN A 48 3.33 4.72 -9.19
N PRO A 49 3.37 3.37 -9.15
CA PRO A 49 2.33 2.58 -8.47
C PRO A 49 2.21 2.87 -6.97
N THR A 50 3.32 3.19 -6.30
CA THR A 50 3.31 3.62 -4.89
C THR A 50 2.59 4.96 -4.75
N LEU A 51 2.94 5.95 -5.57
CA LEU A 51 2.34 7.28 -5.55
C LEU A 51 0.83 7.22 -5.86
N ASP A 52 0.43 6.42 -6.85
CA ASP A 52 -0.97 6.22 -7.22
C ASP A 52 -1.75 5.55 -6.08
N SER A 53 -1.13 4.57 -5.41
CA SER A 53 -1.70 3.93 -4.21
C SER A 53 -1.91 4.94 -3.09
N LEU A 54 -0.88 5.73 -2.76
CA LEU A 54 -0.98 6.77 -1.73
C LEU A 54 -2.06 7.79 -2.05
N ALA A 55 -2.10 8.31 -3.28
CA ALA A 55 -3.11 9.27 -3.72
C ALA A 55 -4.55 8.72 -3.60
N PHE A 56 -4.74 7.43 -3.85
CA PHE A 56 -6.06 6.80 -3.74
C PHE A 56 -6.44 6.45 -2.30
N PHE A 57 -5.55 5.78 -1.56
CA PHE A 57 -5.85 5.21 -0.24
C PHE A 57 -5.72 6.19 0.91
N TYR A 58 -4.81 7.17 0.85
CA TYR A 58 -4.63 8.16 1.92
C TYR A 58 -5.92 8.89 2.31
N PRO A 59 -6.70 9.49 1.38
CA PRO A 59 -7.96 10.17 1.74
C PRO A 59 -9.08 9.19 2.17
N ARG A 60 -8.89 7.88 1.96
CA ARG A 60 -9.86 6.83 2.31
C ARG A 60 -9.46 6.04 3.56
N THR A 61 -8.30 6.35 4.14
CA THR A 61 -7.85 5.78 5.40
C THR A 61 -8.50 6.54 6.54
N THR A 62 -9.06 5.83 7.52
CA THR A 62 -9.72 6.45 8.69
C THR A 62 -8.68 7.12 9.58
N SER A 63 -9.09 8.13 10.37
CA SER A 63 -8.25 8.66 11.44
C SER A 63 -7.82 7.54 12.40
N GLY A 64 -6.54 7.54 12.79
CA GLY A 64 -5.88 6.46 13.52
C GLY A 64 -5.51 5.23 12.68
N GLY A 65 -5.92 5.18 11.40
CA GLY A 65 -5.57 4.09 10.49
C GLY A 65 -4.11 4.15 10.04
N ILE A 66 -3.58 3.02 9.58
CA ILE A 66 -2.16 2.88 9.20
C ILE A 66 -2.04 2.68 7.69
N ILE A 67 -1.08 3.37 7.09
CA ILE A 67 -0.59 3.08 5.74
C ILE A 67 0.86 2.64 5.87
N LEU A 68 1.13 1.41 5.46
CA LEU A 68 2.44 0.76 5.55
C LEU A 68 3.00 0.52 4.15
N SER A 69 4.26 0.83 3.97
CA SER A 69 5.07 0.66 2.77
C SER A 69 6.09 -0.45 3.05
N ASP A 70 6.08 -1.53 2.28
CA ASP A 70 6.85 -2.74 2.60
C ASP A 70 8.37 -2.53 2.49
N ASP A 71 8.79 -1.79 1.47
CA ASP A 71 10.18 -1.62 1.04
C ASP A 71 10.80 -0.25 1.36
N TYR A 72 10.20 0.54 2.25
CA TYR A 72 10.59 1.95 2.49
C TYR A 72 12.08 2.15 2.77
N GLY A 73 12.70 1.23 3.50
CA GLY A 73 14.10 1.22 3.91
C GLY A 73 15.01 0.42 2.98
N PHE A 74 14.49 -0.22 1.93
CA PHE A 74 15.29 -1.05 1.03
C PHE A 74 15.92 -0.21 -0.08
N ILE A 75 17.25 -0.20 -0.11
CA ILE A 75 18.03 0.54 -1.12
C ILE A 75 17.75 0.03 -2.55
N THR A 76 17.35 -1.25 -2.68
CA THR A 76 16.98 -1.88 -3.96
C THR A 76 15.64 -1.38 -4.51
N CYS A 77 14.80 -0.74 -3.69
CA CYS A 77 13.48 -0.24 -4.07
C CYS A 77 13.39 1.29 -3.87
N PRO A 78 14.27 2.09 -4.52
CA PRO A 78 14.36 3.53 -4.27
C PRO A 78 13.09 4.30 -4.69
N GLY A 79 12.30 3.71 -5.60
CA GLY A 79 11.05 4.29 -6.08
C GLY A 79 10.03 4.44 -4.97
N GLN A 80 9.84 3.40 -4.16
CA GLN A 80 8.86 3.39 -3.09
C GLN A 80 9.20 4.43 -2.01
N LYS A 81 10.46 4.47 -1.54
CA LYS A 81 10.94 5.49 -0.60
C LYS A 81 10.70 6.90 -1.11
N LYS A 82 11.09 7.17 -2.36
CA LYS A 82 10.94 8.50 -2.97
C LYS A 82 9.48 8.93 -3.08
N ALA A 83 8.57 7.99 -3.39
CA ALA A 83 7.14 8.28 -3.47
C ALA A 83 6.53 8.58 -2.09
N MET A 84 6.91 7.81 -1.06
CA MET A 84 6.51 8.06 0.32
C MET A 84 7.02 9.42 0.81
N ASP A 85 8.33 9.67 0.67
CA ASP A 85 8.95 10.91 1.14
C ASP A 85 8.34 12.14 0.44
N SER A 86 8.11 12.08 -0.88
CA SER A 86 7.50 13.20 -1.61
C SER A 86 6.04 13.40 -1.23
N PHE A 87 5.25 12.32 -1.12
CA PHE A 87 3.83 12.39 -0.81
C PHE A 87 3.56 12.93 0.59
N PHE A 88 4.39 12.60 1.58
CA PHE A 88 4.20 13.06 2.97
C PHE A 88 4.96 14.34 3.31
N SER A 89 5.76 14.89 2.40
CA SER A 89 6.57 16.12 2.64
C SER A 89 5.75 17.36 3.02
N ASP A 90 4.48 17.42 2.61
CA ASP A 90 3.56 18.53 2.87
C ASP A 90 2.41 18.15 3.82
N LYS A 91 2.51 17.00 4.48
CA LYS A 91 1.47 16.44 5.35
C LYS A 91 1.87 16.49 6.82
N PRO A 92 0.89 16.50 7.74
CA PRO A 92 1.17 16.55 9.17
C PRO A 92 1.64 15.19 9.71
N GLU A 93 1.47 14.09 8.97
CA GLU A 93 1.94 12.76 9.36
C GLU A 93 3.44 12.58 9.08
N GLU A 94 4.16 11.99 10.03
CA GLU A 94 5.56 11.58 9.87
C GLU A 94 5.65 10.10 9.53
N ILE A 95 6.66 9.74 8.72
CA ILE A 95 6.95 8.35 8.38
C ILE A 95 7.81 7.73 9.49
N VAL A 96 7.32 6.66 10.10
CA VAL A 96 8.06 5.84 11.06
C VAL A 96 8.74 4.71 10.30
N ALA A 97 10.07 4.76 10.21
CA ALA A 97 10.86 3.69 9.63
C ALA A 97 11.02 2.52 10.61
N LEU A 98 10.89 1.29 10.10
CA LEU A 98 11.04 0.06 10.87
C LEU A 98 12.40 -0.61 10.58
N PRO A 99 13.00 -1.29 11.56
CA PRO A 99 14.32 -1.94 11.40
C PRO A 99 14.30 -3.10 10.40
N THR A 100 13.12 -3.60 10.06
CA THR A 100 12.87 -4.65 9.08
C THR A 100 12.66 -4.14 7.65
N GLY A 101 12.86 -2.83 7.43
CA GLY A 101 12.84 -2.20 6.11
C GLY A 101 11.50 -1.60 5.70
N GLN A 102 10.42 -1.83 6.45
CA GLN A 102 9.13 -1.17 6.20
C GLN A 102 9.16 0.28 6.70
N GLY A 103 8.18 1.05 6.27
CA GLY A 103 7.87 2.37 6.83
C GLY A 103 6.37 2.56 6.89
N PHE A 104 5.85 3.20 7.94
CA PHE A 104 4.42 3.44 8.04
C PHE A 104 4.10 4.84 8.53
N VAL A 105 2.88 5.29 8.25
CA VAL A 105 2.29 6.50 8.81
C VAL A 105 1.00 6.15 9.57
N ILE A 106 0.69 6.94 10.60
CA ILE A 106 -0.61 6.89 11.27
C ILE A 106 -1.41 8.10 10.79
N LYS A 107 -2.53 7.85 10.10
CA LYS A 107 -3.41 8.89 9.56
C LYS A 107 -3.99 9.72 10.71
N LYS A 108 -3.81 11.04 10.67
CA LYS A 108 -4.45 11.96 11.60
C LYS A 108 -5.92 12.18 11.25
#